data_AF-A0A965K9W7-F1
#
_entry.id   AF-A0A965K9W7-F1
#
_cell.length_a   1.000
_cell.length_b   1.000
_cell.length_c   1.000
_cell.angle_alpha   90.00
_cell.angle_beta   90.00
_cell.angle_gamma   90.00
#
_symmetry.space_group_name_H-M   'P 1'
#
loop_
_entity.id
_entity.type
_entity.pdbx_description
1 polymer ?
#
loop_
_entity_poly.entity_id
_entity_poly.type
_entity_poly.pdbx_seq_one_letter_code
_entity_poly.pdbx_strand_id
1 'polypeptide(L)'
;MWHRATWLFAGTLLWGAGVYSESSWQKIRPSVPEIGRKEIEPSLGQGVLLGILGGLRNIIADGTWIRSYVYWEKKDRAACEALMRTACALDPRSRYFWENTGCVIGYDMAHWEIRRRGGYNKVTREIQ
;
A
#
# COMPACT_ATOMS: atom_id res chain seq x y z
N MET A 1 29.39 21.07 12.29
CA MET A 1 28.39 21.97 12.92
C MET A 1 27.08 22.08 12.12
N TRP A 2 27.11 22.03 10.78
CA TRP A 2 25.92 22.14 9.91
C TRP A 2 24.86 21.03 10.05
N HIS A 3 25.27 19.76 10.17
CA HIS A 3 24.33 18.64 10.27
C HIS A 3 23.39 18.73 11.49
N ARG A 4 23.91 19.15 12.65
CA ARG A 4 23.11 19.32 13.88
C ARG A 4 22.07 20.44 13.74
N ALA A 5 22.41 21.53 13.04
CA ALA A 5 21.49 22.63 12.78
C ALA A 5 20.32 22.19 11.88
N THR A 6 20.59 21.33 10.88
CA THR A 6 19.54 20.78 10.00
C THR A 6 18.54 19.91 10.76
N TRP A 7 19.01 19.03 11.66
CA TRP A 7 18.13 18.19 12.48
C TRP A 7 17.33 18.98 13.50
N LEU A 8 17.91 20.04 14.07
CA LEU A 8 17.19 20.96 14.95
C LEU A 8 16.12 21.73 14.18
N PHE A 9 16.42 22.20 12.97
CA PHE A 9 15.45 22.91 12.14
C PHE A 9 14.30 22.00 11.69
N ALA A 10 14.61 20.77 11.28
CA ALA A 10 13.62 19.76 10.95
C ALA A 10 12.76 19.38 12.17
N GLY A 11 13.37 19.23 13.34
CA GLY A 11 12.66 18.97 14.60
C GLY A 11 11.71 20.10 14.98
N THR A 12 12.14 21.36 14.85
CA THR A 12 11.30 22.54 15.12
C THR A 12 10.16 22.66 14.12
N LEU A 13 10.39 22.36 12.83
CA LEU A 13 9.34 22.33 11.82
C LEU A 13 8.30 21.24 12.08
N LEU A 14 8.75 20.02 12.43
CA LEU A 14 7.86 18.91 12.78
C LEU A 14 7.06 19.20 14.05
N TRP A 15 7.69 19.81 15.06
CA TRP A 15 7.01 20.20 16.29
C TRP A 15 5.99 21.31 16.04
N GLY A 16 6.34 22.34 15.26
CA GLY A 16 5.41 23.40 14.84
C GLY A 16 4.24 22.88 14.01
N ALA A 17 4.49 21.93 13.09
CA ALA A 17 3.44 21.25 12.34
C ALA A 17 2.53 20.41 13.23
N GLY A 18 3.10 19.73 14.24
CA GLY A 18 2.35 18.97 15.24
C GLY A 18 1.41 19.85 16.06
N VAL A 19 1.93 20.96 16.60
CA VAL A 19 1.14 21.94 17.37
C VAL A 19 0.04 22.58 16.51
N TYR A 20 0.34 22.90 15.25
CA TYR A 20 -0.64 23.46 14.32
C TYR A 20 -1.74 22.46 13.96
N SER A 21 -1.38 21.18 13.75
CA SER A 21 -2.32 20.08 13.54
C SER A 21 -3.24 19.92 14.74
N GLU A 22 -2.70 19.93 15.95
CA GLU A 22 -3.47 19.75 17.18
C GLU A 22 -4.42 20.92 17.45
N SER A 23 -3.98 22.17 17.22
CA SER A 23 -4.85 23.35 17.31
C SER A 23 -5.96 23.33 16.26
N SER A 24 -5.64 22.92 15.03
CA SER A 24 -6.63 22.77 13.97
C SER A 24 -7.62 21.66 14.28
N TRP A 25 -7.14 20.55 14.83
CA TRP A 25 -7.95 19.41 15.26
C TRP A 25 -8.87 19.78 16.41
N GLN A 26 -8.42 20.54 17.41
CA GLN A 26 -9.26 21.03 18.50
C GLN A 26 -10.38 21.95 18.03
N LYS A 27 -10.17 22.73 16.97
CA LYS A 27 -11.20 23.61 16.38
C LYS A 27 -12.23 22.82 15.59
N ILE A 28 -11.83 21.71 14.97
CA ILE A 28 -12.70 20.88 14.12
C ILE A 28 -13.41 19.79 14.93
N ARG A 29 -12.79 19.28 16.00
CA ARG A 29 -13.32 18.23 16.89
C ARG A 29 -14.77 18.48 17.39
N PRO A 30 -15.19 19.70 17.75
CA PRO A 30 -16.57 19.97 18.17
C PRO A 30 -17.58 19.84 17.02
N SER A 31 -17.10 20.02 15.78
CA SER A 31 -17.87 19.90 14.54
C SER A 31 -17.87 18.48 13.99
N VAL A 32 -17.06 17.58 14.56
CA VAL A 32 -16.99 16.17 14.20
C VAL A 32 -17.94 15.42 15.12
N PRO A 33 -19.07 14.88 14.63
CA PRO A 33 -19.96 14.07 15.44
C PRO A 33 -19.19 12.88 16.02
N GLU A 34 -19.35 12.60 17.33
CA GLU A 34 -18.72 11.45 17.97
C GLU A 34 -19.15 10.17 17.24
N ILE A 35 -18.22 9.56 16.52
CA ILE A 35 -18.47 8.43 15.64
C ILE A 35 -18.88 7.23 16.50
N GLY A 36 -20.18 7.07 16.73
CA GLY A 36 -20.75 5.87 17.29
C GLY A 36 -20.52 4.72 16.31
N ARG A 37 -20.05 3.57 16.79
CA ARG A 37 -19.82 2.34 15.99
C ARG A 37 -21.01 1.91 15.12
N LYS A 38 -22.21 2.45 15.35
CA LYS A 38 -23.44 2.21 14.57
C LYS A 38 -23.67 3.16 13.40
N GLU A 39 -22.97 4.28 13.30
CA GLU A 39 -23.08 5.24 12.18
C GLU A 39 -21.98 5.03 11.12
N ILE A 40 -21.16 3.98 11.28
CA ILE A 40 -20.18 3.50 10.30
C ILE A 40 -20.90 2.67 9.22
N GLU A 41 -21.93 3.26 8.62
CA GLU A 41 -22.73 2.70 7.54
C GLU A 41 -22.93 3.80 6.48
N PRO A 42 -23.21 3.47 5.21
CA PRO A 42 -22.38 3.67 4.01
C PRO A 42 -22.16 5.11 3.54
N SER A 43 -22.69 6.12 4.23
CA SER A 43 -22.64 7.54 3.83
C SER A 43 -21.28 8.19 4.08
N LEU A 44 -20.44 7.59 4.94
CA LEU A 44 -19.05 8.01 5.18
C LEU A 44 -18.03 7.35 4.23
N GLY A 45 -18.51 6.64 3.20
CA GLY A 45 -17.66 5.90 2.27
C GLY A 45 -16.87 6.76 1.28
N GLN A 46 -17.22 8.03 1.06
CA GLN A 46 -16.55 8.85 0.04
C GLN A 46 -15.65 9.95 0.62
N GLY A 47 -16.06 10.66 1.68
CA GLY A 47 -15.28 11.78 2.22
C GLY A 47 -14.01 11.36 2.98
N VAL A 48 -14.09 10.32 3.80
CA VAL A 48 -12.94 9.76 4.53
C VAL A 48 -12.02 8.99 3.59
N LEU A 49 -12.58 8.27 2.62
CA LEU A 49 -11.79 7.66 1.54
C LEU A 49 -11.08 8.71 0.69
N LEU A 50 -11.66 9.88 0.41
CA LEU A 50 -10.95 10.93 -0.34
C LEU A 50 -9.81 11.57 0.46
N GLY A 51 -9.92 11.68 1.79
CA GLY A 51 -8.83 12.14 2.66
C GLY A 51 -7.69 11.12 2.83
N ILE A 52 -8.04 9.84 3.00
CA ILE A 52 -7.09 8.72 3.10
C ILE A 52 -6.48 8.39 1.72
N LEU A 53 -7.27 8.34 0.66
CA LEU A 53 -6.80 8.00 -0.70
C LEU A 53 -6.24 9.22 -1.46
N GLY A 54 -6.46 10.46 -1.00
CA GLY A 54 -5.92 11.65 -1.65
C GLY A 54 -4.41 11.83 -1.40
N GLY A 55 -3.97 11.63 -0.16
CA GLY A 55 -2.57 11.78 0.26
C GLY A 55 -1.90 10.50 0.78
N LEU A 56 -2.67 9.58 1.39
CA LEU A 56 -2.14 8.35 1.97
C LEU A 56 -2.13 7.18 0.98
N ARG A 57 -2.68 7.32 -0.24
CA ARG A 57 -2.74 6.22 -1.22
C ARG A 57 -1.38 5.60 -1.51
N ASN A 58 -0.31 6.41 -1.52
CA ASN A 58 1.04 5.91 -1.77
C ASN A 58 1.52 5.03 -0.60
N ILE A 59 1.24 5.43 0.65
CA ILE A 59 1.56 4.63 1.85
C ILE A 59 0.73 3.34 1.88
N ILE A 60 -0.54 3.40 1.49
CA ILE A 60 -1.38 2.20 1.37
C ILE A 60 -0.84 1.30 0.26
N ALA A 61 -0.44 1.86 -0.89
CA ALA A 61 0.18 1.11 -1.97
C ALA A 61 1.45 0.40 -1.49
N ASP A 62 2.33 1.09 -0.76
CA ASP A 62 3.53 0.51 -0.15
C ASP A 62 3.19 -0.60 0.85
N GLY A 63 2.20 -0.40 1.72
CA GLY A 63 1.74 -1.42 2.67
C GLY A 63 1.12 -2.65 2.00
N THR A 64 0.29 -2.43 0.99
CA THR A 64 -0.27 -3.47 0.12
C THR A 64 0.83 -4.25 -0.58
N TRP A 65 1.84 -3.55 -1.09
CA TRP A 65 3.01 -4.15 -1.74
C TRP A 65 3.80 -5.04 -0.78
N ILE A 66 4.15 -4.55 0.40
CA ILE A 66 4.84 -5.33 1.44
C ILE A 66 4.02 -6.56 1.84
N ARG A 67 2.69 -6.41 1.99
CA ARG A 67 1.82 -7.55 2.32
C ARG A 67 1.79 -8.59 1.21
N SER A 68 1.89 -8.18 -0.06
CA SER A 68 1.94 -9.11 -1.19
C SER A 68 3.14 -10.07 -1.11
N TYR A 69 4.29 -9.60 -0.61
CA TYR A 69 5.48 -10.45 -0.42
C TYR A 69 5.26 -11.58 0.61
N VAL A 70 4.44 -11.36 1.64
CA VAL A 70 4.07 -12.45 2.57
C VAL A 70 3.34 -13.58 1.85
N TYR A 71 2.50 -13.27 0.85
CA TYR A 71 1.82 -14.28 0.04
C TYR A 71 2.74 -14.86 -1.04
N TRP A 72 3.69 -14.06 -1.53
CA TRP A 72 4.74 -14.53 -2.43
C TRP A 72 5.58 -15.63 -1.78
N GLU A 73 6.03 -15.44 -0.53
CA GLU A 73 6.79 -16.45 0.22
C GLU A 73 6.00 -17.74 0.42
N LYS A 74 4.69 -17.61 0.67
CA LYS A 74 3.76 -18.74 0.78
C LYS A 74 3.43 -19.40 -0.56
N LYS A 75 3.90 -18.86 -1.68
CA LYS A 75 3.56 -19.26 -3.05
C LYS A 75 2.05 -19.28 -3.30
N ASP A 76 1.32 -18.40 -2.61
CA ASP A 76 -0.10 -18.17 -2.84
C ASP A 76 -0.24 -17.22 -4.03
N ARG A 77 -0.42 -17.81 -5.21
CA ARG A 77 -0.51 -17.07 -6.48
C ARG A 77 -1.64 -16.05 -6.46
N ALA A 78 -2.84 -16.46 -6.06
CA ALA A 78 -4.03 -15.64 -6.19
C ALA A 78 -3.97 -14.41 -5.27
N ALA A 79 -3.61 -14.62 -4.00
CA ALA A 79 -3.52 -13.52 -3.04
C ALA A 79 -2.35 -12.57 -3.34
N CYS A 80 -1.20 -13.11 -3.79
CA CYS A 80 -0.05 -12.32 -4.18
C CYS A 80 -0.37 -11.42 -5.39
N GLU A 81 -0.89 -12.00 -6.48
CA GLU A 81 -1.23 -11.26 -7.69
C GLU A 81 -2.27 -10.17 -7.43
N ALA A 82 -3.32 -10.50 -6.66
CA ALA A 82 -4.37 -9.54 -6.31
C ALA A 82 -3.81 -8.32 -5.57
N LEU A 83 -2.93 -8.52 -4.60
CA LEU A 83 -2.34 -7.42 -3.83
C LEU A 83 -1.34 -6.61 -4.67
N MET A 84 -0.50 -7.26 -5.48
CA MET A 84 0.42 -6.55 -6.38
C MET A 84 -0.33 -5.66 -7.38
N ARG A 85 -1.40 -6.18 -8.00
CA ARG A 85 -2.27 -5.38 -8.88
C ARG A 85 -2.98 -4.26 -8.12
N THR A 86 -3.37 -4.50 -6.87
CA THR A 86 -3.97 -3.46 -6.01
C THR A 86 -2.97 -2.34 -5.74
N ALA A 87 -1.69 -2.65 -5.46
CA ALA A 87 -0.64 -1.63 -5.31
C ALA A 87 -0.44 -0.80 -6.58
N CYS A 88 -0.42 -1.45 -7.77
CA CYS A 88 -0.39 -0.74 -9.06
C CYS A 88 -1.60 0.19 -9.27
N ALA A 89 -2.79 -0.22 -8.82
CA ALA A 89 -4.00 0.60 -8.92
C ALA A 89 -3.99 1.78 -7.93
N LEU A 90 -3.42 1.59 -6.74
CA LEU A 90 -3.33 2.62 -5.70
C LEU A 90 -2.28 3.70 -6.04
N ASP A 91 -1.16 3.32 -6.65
CA ASP A 91 -0.18 4.26 -7.20
C ASP A 91 0.18 3.93 -8.67
N PRO A 92 -0.64 4.39 -9.63
CA PRO A 92 -0.41 4.09 -11.05
C PRO A 92 0.82 4.79 -11.62
N ARG A 93 1.38 5.78 -10.92
CA ARG A 93 2.60 6.49 -11.35
C ARG A 93 3.89 5.74 -10.97
N SER A 94 3.79 4.75 -10.08
CA SER A 94 4.93 3.93 -9.67
C SER A 94 5.29 2.90 -10.73
N ARG A 95 6.31 3.21 -11.53
CA ARG A 95 6.90 2.26 -12.49
C ARG A 95 7.38 0.99 -11.80
N TYR A 96 7.94 1.11 -10.59
CA TYR A 96 8.46 -0.01 -9.82
C TYR A 96 7.39 -1.09 -9.55
N PHE A 97 6.17 -0.69 -9.16
CA PHE A 97 5.09 -1.66 -8.94
C PHE A 97 4.70 -2.39 -10.22
N TRP A 98 4.58 -1.67 -11.35
CA TRP A 98 4.23 -2.29 -12.63
C TRP A 98 5.28 -3.28 -13.11
N GLU A 99 6.55 -2.89 -13.12
CA GLU A 99 7.64 -3.74 -13.59
C GLU A 99 7.79 -4.98 -12.74
N ASN A 100 7.82 -4.81 -11.41
CA ASN A 100 8.03 -5.94 -10.52
C ASN A 100 6.80 -6.87 -10.46
N THR A 101 5.58 -6.33 -10.57
CA THR A 101 4.37 -7.16 -10.71
C THR A 101 4.45 -8.00 -11.99
N GLY A 102 4.88 -7.39 -13.10
CA GLY A 102 5.10 -8.10 -14.37
C GLY A 102 6.13 -9.22 -14.23
N CYS A 103 7.26 -8.96 -13.58
CA CYS A 103 8.29 -9.97 -13.33
C CYS A 103 7.78 -11.11 -12.46
N VAL A 104 7.09 -10.81 -11.36
CA VAL A 104 6.58 -11.84 -10.44
C VAL A 104 5.53 -12.71 -11.13
N ILE A 105 4.59 -12.12 -11.87
CA ILE A 105 3.55 -12.87 -12.57
C ILE A 105 4.16 -13.69 -13.72
N GLY A 106 5.01 -13.06 -14.54
CA GLY A 106 5.57 -13.66 -15.74
C GLY A 106 6.61 -14.74 -15.44
N TYR A 107 7.47 -14.52 -14.45
CA TYR A 107 8.53 -15.47 -14.10
C TYR A 107 8.15 -16.31 -12.90
N ASP A 108 7.99 -15.72 -11.72
CA ASP A 108 7.89 -16.50 -10.48
C ASP A 108 6.65 -17.39 -10.48
N MET A 109 5.47 -16.82 -10.73
CA MET A 109 4.22 -17.57 -10.70
C MET A 109 4.13 -18.63 -11.80
N ALA A 110 4.74 -18.39 -12.96
CA ALA A 110 4.89 -19.40 -14.02
C ALA A 110 5.77 -20.57 -13.53
N HIS A 111 6.92 -20.28 -12.92
CA HIS A 111 7.78 -21.30 -12.33
C HIS A 111 7.09 -22.06 -11.19
N TRP A 112 6.23 -21.40 -10.40
CA TRP A 112 5.45 -22.04 -9.34
C TRP A 112 4.46 -23.05 -9.91
N GLU A 113 3.77 -22.67 -10.99
CA GLU A 113 2.84 -23.55 -11.71
C GLU A 113 3.55 -24.79 -12.25
N ILE A 114 4.67 -24.60 -12.95
CA ILE A 114 5.47 -25.70 -13.51
C ILE A 114 5.94 -26.65 -12.41
N ARG A 115 6.43 -26.12 -11.29
CA ARG A 115 6.82 -26.95 -10.14
C ARG A 115 5.63 -27.70 -9.54
N ARG A 116 4.46 -27.07 -9.45
CA ARG A 116 3.23 -27.73 -8.95
C ARG A 116 2.82 -28.89 -9.87
N ARG A 117 3.06 -28.77 -11.18
CA ARG A 117 2.80 -29.82 -12.18
C ARG A 117 3.88 -30.92 -12.24
N GLY A 118 4.83 -30.93 -11.31
CA GLY A 118 5.88 -31.95 -11.25
C GLY A 118 7.17 -31.58 -11.98
N GLY A 119 7.34 -30.31 -12.35
CA GLY A 119 8.57 -29.77 -12.95
C GLY A 119 8.57 -29.77 -14.48
N TYR A 120 9.60 -29.14 -15.06
CA TYR A 120 9.71 -28.90 -16.50
C TYR A 120 9.58 -30.17 -17.35
N ASN A 121 10.10 -31.31 -16.87
CA ASN A 121 10.04 -32.58 -17.61
C ASN A 121 8.62 -33.17 -17.71
N LYS A 122 7.66 -32.64 -16.93
CA LYS A 122 6.28 -33.12 -16.85
C LYS A 122 5.27 -32.20 -17.53
N VAL A 123 5.71 -31.05 -18.04
CA VAL A 123 4.85 -30.08 -18.76
C VAL A 123 5.27 -29.99 -20.23
N THR A 124 4.30 -29.83 -21.13
CA THR A 124 4.55 -29.69 -22.57
C THR A 124 5.27 -28.38 -22.89
N ARG A 125 5.94 -28.30 -24.04
CA ARG A 125 6.62 -27.07 -24.51
C ARG A 125 5.69 -25.86 -24.66
N GLU A 126 4.40 -26.08 -24.83
CA GLU A 126 3.41 -24.99 -24.92
C GLU A 126 3.14 -24.34 -23.55
N ILE A 127 3.36 -25.08 -22.46
CA ILE A 127 3.16 -24.62 -21.08
C ILE A 127 4.45 -24.01 -20.49
N GLN A 128 5.61 -24.33 -21.07
CA GLN A 128 6.92 -23.82 -20.67
C GLN A 128 7.20 -22.46 -21.28
#